data_AF-A0ABD3JWG5-F1
#
_entry.id   AF-A0ABD3JWG5-F1
#
_cell.length_a   1.000
_cell.length_b   1.000
_cell.length_c   1.000
_cell.angle_alpha   90.00
_cell.angle_beta   90.00
_cell.angle_gamma   90.00
#
_symmetry.space_group_name_H-M   'P 1'
#
loop_
_entity.id
_entity.type
_entity.pdbx_description
1 polymer ?
#
loop_
_entity_poly.entity_id
_entity_poly.type
_entity_poly.pdbx_seq_one_letter_code
_entity_poly.pdbx_strand_id
1 'polypeptide(L)'
;MPTVTSKNIQGINLHEGDWDQHGAIKIWNYTVDRKSGVFKEKVEFDDDNMSVTLHGIEGHLYDEYKVYKPVCKDVPKEHGSVAKLSIEYEKYKESDPNPDKYMAVFIEMAKDIDAHVSSP
;
A
#
# COMPACT_ATOMS: atom_id res chain seq x y z
N MET A 1 4.60 -10.32 -3.15
CA MET A 1 4.69 -9.27 -2.12
C MET A 1 4.99 -9.79 -0.72
N PRO A 2 4.25 -10.74 -0.10
CA PRO A 2 4.59 -11.22 1.25
C PRO A 2 5.98 -11.88 1.34
N THR A 3 6.41 -12.56 0.27
CA THR A 3 7.74 -13.17 0.15
C THR A 3 8.84 -12.18 -0.21
N VAL A 4 8.48 -10.98 -0.66
CA VAL A 4 9.40 -9.96 -1.17
C VAL A 4 9.72 -8.94 -0.07
N THR A 5 8.72 -8.56 0.75
CA THR A 5 8.86 -7.57 1.83
C THR A 5 8.34 -8.11 3.19
N SER A 6 8.82 -9.30 3.56
CA SER A 6 8.30 -10.07 4.71
C SER A 6 8.51 -9.39 6.07
N LYS A 7 9.49 -8.49 6.18
CA LYS A 7 9.75 -7.66 7.37
C LYS A 7 8.54 -6.79 7.72
N ASN A 8 7.89 -6.21 6.71
CA ASN A 8 6.81 -5.25 6.91
C ASN A 8 5.44 -5.84 6.60
N ILE A 9 5.34 -6.72 5.60
CA ILE A 9 4.08 -7.38 5.20
C ILE A 9 4.20 -8.89 5.41
N GLN A 10 3.49 -9.40 6.40
CA GLN A 10 3.55 -10.82 6.77
C GLN A 10 2.58 -11.67 5.94
N GLY A 11 1.54 -11.07 5.37
CA GLY A 11 0.58 -11.79 4.54
C GLY A 11 -0.44 -10.87 3.90
N ILE A 12 -0.97 -11.29 2.75
CA ILE A 12 -2.08 -10.65 2.07
C ILE A 12 -3.07 -11.76 1.75
N ASN A 13 -4.33 -11.57 2.14
CA ASN A 13 -5.41 -12.51 1.89
C ASN A 13 -6.47 -11.85 1.00
N LEU A 14 -6.90 -12.56 -0.03
CA LEU A 14 -8.06 -12.16 -0.83
C LEU A 14 -9.33 -12.38 -0.02
N HIS A 15 -10.17 -11.36 0.08
CA HIS A 15 -11.45 -11.42 0.78
C HIS A 15 -12.62 -11.55 -0.19
N GLU A 16 -12.62 -10.73 -1.25
CA GLU A 16 -13.65 -10.74 -2.31
C GLU A 16 -13.03 -10.41 -3.67
N GLY A 17 -13.61 -10.97 -4.74
CA GLY A 17 -13.12 -10.80 -6.12
C GLY A 17 -11.95 -11.72 -6.46
N ASP A 18 -11.16 -11.31 -7.45
CA ASP A 18 -9.94 -11.98 -7.92
C ASP A 18 -8.71 -11.09 -7.73
N TRP A 19 -7.52 -11.69 -7.62
CA TRP A 19 -6.29 -10.99 -7.24
C TRP A 19 -5.90 -9.80 -8.13
N ASP A 20 -6.17 -9.89 -9.42
CA ASP A 20 -5.77 -8.96 -10.49
C ASP A 20 -6.94 -8.12 -11.01
N GLN A 21 -8.13 -8.20 -10.39
CA GLN A 21 -9.30 -7.45 -10.82
C GLN A 21 -9.48 -6.14 -10.06
N HIS A 22 -9.87 -5.10 -10.80
CA HIS A 22 -10.32 -3.84 -10.22
C HIS A 22 -11.51 -4.12 -9.28
N GLY A 23 -11.46 -3.54 -8.09
CA GLY A 23 -12.51 -3.66 -7.08
C GLY A 23 -12.39 -4.89 -6.18
N ALA A 24 -11.37 -5.72 -6.34
CA ALA A 24 -11.07 -6.80 -5.41
C ALA A 24 -10.78 -6.27 -4.00
N ILE A 25 -11.19 -7.01 -2.98
CA ILE A 25 -10.98 -6.66 -1.58
C ILE A 25 -9.92 -7.57 -0.99
N LYS A 26 -8.88 -6.97 -0.40
CA LYS A 26 -7.75 -7.69 0.19
C LYS A 26 -7.53 -7.24 1.63
N ILE A 27 -7.00 -8.16 2.43
CA ILE A 27 -6.64 -7.94 3.83
C ILE A 27 -5.14 -8.12 3.98
N TRP A 28 -4.47 -7.04 4.37
CA TRP A 28 -3.05 -6.96 4.58
C TRP A 28 -2.73 -7.13 6.06
N ASN A 29 -1.86 -8.08 6.38
CA ASN A 29 -1.26 -8.23 7.70
C ASN A 29 0.13 -7.61 7.67
N TYR A 30 0.35 -6.58 8.49
CA TYR A 30 1.56 -5.80 8.48
C TYR A 30 2.16 -5.64 9.88
N THR A 31 3.42 -5.25 9.93
CA THR A 31 4.10 -4.81 11.14
C THR A 31 4.82 -3.50 10.86
N VAL A 32 4.46 -2.44 11.59
CA VAL A 32 5.11 -1.12 11.56
C VAL A 32 5.52 -0.77 12.99
N ASP A 33 6.76 -0.32 13.18
CA ASP A 33 7.32 0.02 14.50
C ASP A 33 7.09 -1.07 15.57
N ARG A 34 7.28 -2.34 15.17
CA ARG A 34 7.05 -3.55 16.00
C ARG A 34 5.60 -3.76 16.46
N LYS A 35 4.65 -2.99 15.93
CA LYS A 35 3.22 -3.19 16.16
C LYS A 35 2.61 -3.88 14.96
N SER A 36 2.01 -5.04 15.19
CA SER A 36 1.24 -5.74 14.16
C SER A 36 -0.12 -5.07 13.97
N GLY A 37 -0.61 -5.09 12.74
CA GLY A 37 -1.89 -4.54 12.38
C GLY A 37 -2.47 -5.20 11.15
N VAL A 38 -3.71 -4.82 10.87
CA VAL A 38 -4.49 -5.28 9.72
C VAL A 38 -4.98 -4.06 8.96
N PHE A 39 -4.92 -4.12 7.64
CA PHE A 39 -5.49 -3.13 6.73
C PHE A 39 -6.31 -3.85 5.66
N LYS A 40 -7.61 -3.58 5.62
CA LYS A 40 -8.50 -4.06 4.57
C LYS A 40 -8.75 -2.95 3.57
N GLU A 41 -8.61 -3.28 2.30
CA GLU A 41 -8.72 -2.32 1.21
C GLU A 41 -9.47 -2.90 0.01
N LYS A 42 -10.03 -1.99 -0.79
CA LYS A 42 -10.55 -2.27 -2.12
C LYS A 42 -9.63 -1.64 -3.15
N VAL A 43 -9.10 -2.45 -4.06
CA VAL A 43 -8.14 -1.98 -5.05
C VAL A 43 -8.84 -1.28 -6.21
N GLU A 44 -8.27 -0.19 -6.67
CA GLU A 44 -8.61 0.48 -7.93
C GLU A 44 -7.37 0.49 -8.82
N PHE A 45 -7.55 0.00 -10.04
CA PHE A 45 -6.59 0.11 -11.13
C PHE A 45 -7.08 1.14 -12.15
N ASP A 46 -6.18 2.03 -12.55
CA ASP A 46 -6.36 3.00 -13.62
C ASP A 46 -5.20 2.82 -14.61
N ASP A 47 -5.46 2.04 -15.66
CA ASP A 47 -4.48 1.66 -16.66
C ASP A 47 -4.05 2.86 -17.52
N ASP A 48 -4.97 3.79 -17.80
CA ASP A 48 -4.69 5.00 -18.58
C ASP A 48 -3.67 5.89 -17.85
N ASN A 49 -3.74 5.94 -16.52
CA ASN A 49 -2.81 6.68 -15.68
C ASN A 49 -1.65 5.85 -15.11
N MET A 50 -1.58 4.55 -15.40
CA MET A 50 -0.64 3.60 -14.80
C MET A 50 -0.58 3.73 -13.28
N SER A 51 -1.75 3.72 -12.62
CA SER A 51 -1.83 3.90 -11.18
C SER A 51 -2.69 2.86 -10.48
N VAL A 52 -2.30 2.56 -9.26
CA VAL A 52 -3.02 1.70 -8.31
C VAL A 52 -3.37 2.53 -7.08
N THR A 53 -4.64 2.49 -6.71
CA THR A 53 -5.16 3.13 -5.50
C THR A 53 -5.74 2.07 -4.57
N LEU A 54 -5.34 2.09 -3.29
CA LEU A 54 -5.88 1.18 -2.28
C LEU A 54 -6.88 1.95 -1.42
N HIS A 55 -8.16 1.75 -1.66
CA HIS A 55 -9.23 2.38 -0.88
C HIS A 55 -9.40 1.65 0.43
N GLY A 56 -8.88 2.23 1.51
CA GLY A 56 -9.03 1.65 2.83
C GLY A 56 -10.51 1.52 3.24
N ILE A 57 -10.83 0.40 3.88
CA ILE A 57 -12.18 0.08 4.39
C ILE A 57 -12.18 0.02 5.91
N GLU A 58 -11.28 -0.79 6.48
CA GLU A 58 -11.17 -1.02 7.93
C GLU A 58 -9.75 -1.47 8.29
N GLY A 59 -9.44 -1.48 9.58
CA GLY A 59 -8.14 -1.89 10.07
C GLY A 59 -7.64 -1.03 11.23
N HIS A 60 -6.50 -1.43 11.78
CA HIS A 60 -5.93 -0.80 12.98
C HIS A 60 -5.46 0.64 12.73
N LEU A 61 -5.19 1.00 11.48
CA LEU A 61 -4.84 2.38 11.13
C LEU A 61 -6.00 3.35 11.37
N TYR A 62 -7.25 2.88 11.41
CA TYR A 62 -8.41 3.76 11.59
C TYR A 62 -8.57 4.27 13.03
N ASP A 63 -7.75 3.78 13.96
CA ASP A 63 -7.59 4.36 15.29
C ASP A 63 -6.91 5.75 15.22
N GLU A 64 -6.11 6.01 14.17
CA GLU A 64 -5.36 7.25 13.95
C GLU A 64 -5.90 8.09 12.76
N TYR A 65 -6.58 7.46 11.79
CA TYR A 65 -7.04 8.13 10.56
C TYR A 65 -8.51 7.83 10.26
N LYS A 66 -9.29 8.83 9.82
CA LYS A 66 -10.63 8.62 9.26
C LYS A 66 -10.58 8.19 7.80
N VAL A 67 -9.60 8.70 7.07
CA VAL A 67 -9.34 8.37 5.67
C VAL A 67 -7.89 7.96 5.58
N TYR A 68 -7.63 6.86 4.86
CA TYR A 68 -6.30 6.39 4.55
C TYR A 68 -6.32 5.68 3.19
N LYS A 69 -5.60 6.24 2.23
CA LYS A 69 -5.64 5.81 0.83
C LYS A 69 -4.25 5.91 0.20
N PRO A 70 -3.46 4.82 0.25
CA PRO A 70 -2.21 4.71 -0.50
C PRO A 70 -2.45 4.74 -2.01
N VAL A 71 -1.57 5.41 -2.73
CA VAL A 71 -1.57 5.52 -4.19
C VAL A 71 -0.15 5.29 -4.71
N CYS A 72 -0.01 4.38 -5.68
CA CYS A 72 1.19 4.21 -6.47
C CYS A 72 0.89 4.61 -7.91
N LYS A 73 1.71 5.48 -8.50
CA LYS A 73 1.62 5.83 -9.91
C LYS A 73 2.97 5.68 -10.58
N ASP A 74 3.04 4.86 -11.61
CA ASP A 74 4.24 4.73 -12.42
C ASP A 74 4.28 5.77 -13.52
N VAL A 75 5.43 6.42 -13.67
CA VAL A 75 5.68 7.39 -14.73
C VAL A 75 6.78 6.85 -15.63
N PRO A 76 6.47 6.41 -16.86
CA PRO A 76 7.48 5.93 -17.80
C PRO A 76 8.56 6.96 -18.08
N LYS A 77 9.78 6.48 -18.30
CA LYS A 77 10.95 7.25 -18.74
C LYS A 77 11.54 6.61 -19.99
N GLU A 78 12.52 7.26 -20.61
CA GLU A 78 13.25 6.66 -21.75
C GLU A 78 13.86 5.30 -21.38
N HIS A 79 14.34 5.16 -20.15
CA HIS A 79 14.85 3.92 -19.59
C HIS A 79 14.16 3.66 -18.24
N GLY A 80 13.29 2.64 -18.20
CA GLY A 80 12.55 2.26 -17.00
C GLY A 80 11.38 3.19 -16.66
N SER A 81 11.03 3.25 -15.38
CA SER A 81 9.94 4.08 -14.84
C SER A 81 10.35 4.73 -13.52
N VAL A 82 9.58 5.73 -13.09
CA VAL A 82 9.65 6.28 -11.74
C VAL A 82 8.31 6.05 -11.04
N ALA A 83 8.33 5.27 -9.96
CA ALA A 83 7.18 5.11 -9.08
C ALA A 83 7.01 6.36 -8.21
N LYS A 84 5.82 6.98 -8.28
CA LYS A 84 5.38 8.05 -7.38
C LYS A 84 4.46 7.43 -6.32
N LEU A 85 4.87 7.54 -5.06
CA LEU A 85 4.13 7.03 -3.92
C LEU A 85 3.51 8.20 -3.14
N SER A 86 2.23 8.07 -2.82
CA SER A 86 1.52 9.03 -1.96
C SER A 86 0.54 8.31 -1.05
N ILE A 87 0.20 8.95 0.06
CA ILE A 87 -0.87 8.51 0.95
C ILE A 87 -1.79 9.72 1.12
N GLU A 88 -3.03 9.60 0.67
CA GLU A 88 -4.08 10.56 1.01
C GLU A 88 -4.68 10.15 2.35
N TYR A 89 -4.83 11.11 3.27
CA TYR A 89 -5.30 10.81 4.62
C TYR A 89 -6.07 11.97 5.25
N GLU A 90 -6.96 11.62 6.19
CA GLU A 90 -7.56 12.54 7.14
C GLU A 90 -7.30 11.97 8.54
N LYS A 91 -6.67 12.75 9.42
CA LYS A 91 -6.43 12.32 10.79
C LYS A 91 -7.74 12.20 11.57
N TYR A 92 -7.77 11.30 12.55
CA TYR A 92 -8.91 11.21 13.45
C TYR A 92 -9.00 12.44 14.35
N LYS A 93 -7.86 12.87 14.90
CA LYS A 93 -7.66 14.11 15.66
C LYS A 93 -6.50 14.90 15.07
N GLU A 94 -6.52 16.22 15.20
CA GLU A 94 -5.43 17.08 14.73
C GLU A 94 -4.07 16.71 15.37
N SER A 95 -4.10 16.24 16.62
CA SER A 95 -2.92 15.80 17.38
C SER A 95 -2.35 14.45 16.94
N ASP A 96 -3.08 13.66 16.14
CA ASP A 96 -2.59 12.36 15.67
C ASP A 96 -1.41 12.56 14.71
N PRO A 97 -0.48 11.60 14.59
CA PRO A 97 0.69 11.74 13.75
C PRO A 97 0.32 11.77 12.26
N ASN A 98 1.21 12.31 11.43
CA ASN A 98 1.15 12.06 9.99
C ASN A 98 1.50 10.58 9.71
N PRO A 99 1.08 10.01 8.57
CA PRO A 99 1.34 8.60 8.24
C PRO A 99 2.78 8.34 7.78
N ASP A 100 3.77 9.09 8.28
CA ASP A 100 5.18 9.03 7.84
C ASP A 100 5.77 7.63 8.06
N LYS A 101 5.41 6.97 9.16
CA LYS A 101 5.81 5.57 9.44
C LYS A 101 5.29 4.61 8.37
N TYR A 102 4.07 4.82 7.86
CA TYR A 102 3.51 4.00 6.81
C TYR A 102 4.08 4.35 5.43
N MET A 103 4.36 5.63 5.17
CA MET A 103 5.05 6.06 3.95
C MET A 103 6.44 5.43 3.85
N ALA A 104 7.20 5.37 4.96
CA ALA A 104 8.49 4.70 5.00
C ALA A 104 8.36 3.21 4.61
N VAL A 105 7.35 2.51 5.14
CA VAL A 105 7.06 1.12 4.75
C VAL A 105 6.68 1.00 3.27
N PHE A 106 5.88 1.93 2.74
CA PHE A 106 5.50 1.92 1.33
C PHE A 106 6.72 2.10 0.41
N ILE A 107 7.64 2.97 0.79
CA ILE A 107 8.92 3.17 0.10
C ILE A 107 9.81 1.92 0.20
N GLU A 108 9.93 1.30 1.38
CA GLU A 108 10.67 0.04 1.56
C GLU A 108 10.09 -1.06 0.65
N MET A 109 8.77 -1.24 0.66
CA MET A 109 8.09 -2.22 -0.18
C MET A 109 8.32 -1.98 -1.68
N ALA A 110 8.25 -0.74 -2.15
CA ALA A 110 8.52 -0.41 -3.55
C ALA A 110 9.96 -0.75 -3.96
N LYS A 111 10.94 -0.50 -3.09
CA LYS A 111 12.34 -0.88 -3.32
C LYS A 111 12.55 -2.39 -3.36
N ASP A 112 11.91 -3.12 -2.44
CA ASP A 112 12.01 -4.59 -2.42
C ASP A 112 11.40 -5.20 -3.69
N ILE A 113 10.28 -4.65 -4.17
CA ILE A 113 9.65 -5.06 -5.44
C ILE A 113 10.57 -4.75 -6.62
N ASP A 114 11.10 -3.54 -6.72
CA ASP A 114 12.02 -3.13 -7.79
C ASP A 114 13.25 -4.05 -7.87
N ALA A 115 13.86 -4.35 -6.72
CA ALA A 115 14.99 -5.29 -6.64
C ALA A 115 14.60 -6.72 -7.07
N HIS A 116 13.40 -7.18 -6.67
CA HIS A 116 12.92 -8.51 -7.03
C HIS A 116 12.63 -8.65 -8.53
N VAL A 117 12.00 -7.65 -9.15
CA VAL A 117 11.67 -7.69 -10.59
C VAL A 117 12.86 -7.37 -11.49
N SER A 118 13.87 -6.68 -10.96
CA SER A 118 15.13 -6.41 -11.67
C SER A 118 16.18 -7.52 -11.50
N SER A 119 15.91 -8.53 -10.67
CA SER A 119 16.79 -9.68 -10.50
C SER A 119 16.66 -10.63 -11.69
N PRO A 120 17.78 -11.13 -12.27
CA PRO A 120 17.79 -12.01 -13.44
C PRO A 120 17.24 -13.42 -13.17
#